data_AF-A0A9P0ATY9-F1
#
_entry.id   AF-A0A9P0ATY9-F1
#
_cell.length_a   1.000
_cell.length_b   1.000
_cell.length_c   1.000
_cell.angle_alpha   90.00
_cell.angle_beta   90.00
_cell.angle_gamma   90.00
#
_symmetry.space_group_name_H-M   'P 1'
#
loop_
_entity.id
_entity.type
_entity.pdbx_description
1 polymer ?
#
loop_
_entity_poly.entity_id
_entity_poly.type
_entity_poly.pdbx_seq_one_letter_code
_entity_poly.pdbx_strand_id
1 'polypeptide(L)'
;MKLIHSGFFYLTFISLLFALLTPEVEARRKILRGRKTLTRTYLRDTGLPAWAIVLISAICEIVLGLILFFVLKKLILDQALQGQYQVTQTNDV
;
A
#
# COMPACT_ATOMS: atom_id res chain seq x y z
N MET A 1 10.34 -0.96 -24.69
CA MET A 1 9.62 -0.80 -23.40
C MET A 1 10.51 -0.49 -22.19
N LYS A 2 11.83 -0.69 -22.22
CA LYS A 2 12.72 -0.32 -21.07
C LYS A 2 12.82 1.18 -20.80
N LEU A 3 12.87 2.01 -21.86
CA LEU A 3 12.94 3.47 -21.76
C LEU A 3 11.72 4.10 -21.06
N ILE A 4 10.53 3.51 -21.26
CA ILE A 4 9.28 3.99 -20.66
C ILE A 4 9.29 3.73 -19.14
N HIS A 5 9.74 2.53 -18.72
CA HIS A 5 9.89 2.21 -17.29
C HIS A 5 10.89 3.14 -16.59
N SER A 6 12.04 3.43 -17.22
CA SER A 6 13.01 4.38 -16.69
C SER A 6 12.45 5.81 -16.62
N GLY A 7 11.72 6.25 -17.64
CA GLY A 7 11.08 7.57 -17.67
C GLY A 7 10.05 7.77 -16.56
N PHE A 8 9.17 6.78 -16.34
CA PHE A 8 8.23 6.81 -15.22
C PHE A 8 8.92 6.81 -13.86
N PHE A 9 10.03 6.08 -13.71
CA PHE A 9 10.81 6.08 -12.47
C PHE A 9 11.42 7.46 -12.15
N TYR A 10 11.98 8.14 -13.15
CA TYR A 10 12.50 9.51 -12.95
C TYR A 10 11.37 10.51 -12.65
N LEU A 11 10.22 10.38 -13.31
CA LEU A 11 9.08 11.26 -13.08
C LEU A 11 8.51 11.07 -11.66
N THR A 12 8.34 9.83 -11.20
CA THR A 12 7.88 9.56 -9.82
C THR A 12 8.89 10.03 -8.79
N PHE A 13 10.19 9.88 -9.05
CA PHE A 13 11.25 10.37 -8.17
C PHE A 13 11.27 11.90 -8.07
N ILE A 14 11.11 12.61 -9.19
CA ILE A 14 11.01 14.07 -9.22
C ILE A 14 9.73 14.55 -8.54
N SER A 15 8.60 13.88 -8.76
CA SER A 15 7.33 14.18 -8.07
C SER A 15 7.43 13.96 -6.56
N LEU A 16 8.15 12.91 -6.12
CA LEU A 16 8.42 12.63 -4.71
C LEU A 16 9.32 13.70 -4.09
N LEU A 17 10.34 14.16 -4.82
CA LEU A 17 11.16 15.30 -4.42
C LEU A 17 10.31 16.58 -4.29
N PHE A 18 9.47 16.89 -5.28
CA PHE A 18 8.60 18.08 -5.24
C PHE A 18 7.59 18.03 -4.09
N ALA A 19 7.08 16.84 -3.78
CA ALA A 19 6.23 16.57 -2.63
C ALA A 19 6.91 16.88 -1.29
N LEU A 20 8.15 16.44 -1.13
CA LEU A 20 8.98 16.69 0.06
C LEU A 20 9.32 18.17 0.23
N LEU A 21 9.52 18.87 -0.89
CA LEU A 21 9.86 20.30 -0.90
C LEU A 21 8.65 21.24 -0.72
N THR A 22 7.42 20.71 -0.75
CA THR A 22 6.20 21.50 -0.58
C THR A 22 5.59 21.23 0.80
N PRO A 23 6.07 21.87 1.89
CA PRO A 23 5.47 21.70 3.20
C PRO A 23 4.01 22.17 3.21
N GLU A 24 3.18 21.41 3.94
CA GLU A 24 1.74 21.60 4.17
C GLU A 24 1.36 23.10 4.29
N VAL A 25 0.60 23.60 3.30
CA VAL A 25 0.11 24.99 3.24
C VAL A 25 -0.91 25.31 4.35
N GLU A 26 -1.25 24.34 5.20
CA GLU A 26 -2.25 24.48 6.27
C GLU A 26 -1.76 25.23 7.51
N ALA A 27 -0.45 25.38 7.71
CA ALA A 27 0.08 26.19 8.84
C ALA A 27 -0.31 27.68 8.73
N ARG A 28 -0.66 28.17 7.53
CA ARG A 28 -1.02 29.57 7.31
C ARG A 28 -2.41 29.93 7.82
N ARG A 29 -3.34 28.97 7.96
CA ARG A 29 -4.72 29.24 8.41
C ARG A 29 -4.89 29.24 9.94
N LYS A 30 -3.82 29.03 10.70
CA LYS A 30 -3.83 29.06 12.18
C LYS A 30 -3.23 30.33 12.78
N ILE A 31 -2.47 31.11 12.01
CA ILE A 31 -1.74 32.30 12.48
C ILE A 31 -2.63 33.56 12.59
N LEU A 32 -3.75 33.63 11.87
CA LEU A 32 -4.62 34.82 11.86
C LEU A 32 -5.74 34.82 12.93
N ARG A 33 -5.80 33.83 13.81
CA ARG A 33 -6.71 33.86 14.98
C ARG A 33 -5.88 34.05 16.23
N GLY A 34 -5.67 35.31 16.60
CA GLY A 34 -4.93 35.71 17.79
C GLY A 34 -5.44 35.01 19.05
N ARG A 35 -4.70 34.02 19.54
CA ARG A 35 -4.67 33.61 20.94
C ARG A 35 -3.42 32.77 21.21
N LYS A 36 -2.52 33.37 22.01
CA LYS A 36 -1.36 32.82 22.73
C LYS A 36 -0.51 31.78 22.00
N THR A 37 0.72 32.20 21.73
CA THR A 37 1.95 31.42 21.52
C THR A 37 1.94 30.11 22.31
N LEU A 38 1.38 29.06 21.71
CA LEU A 38 1.75 27.70 22.03
C LEU A 38 3.15 27.54 21.42
N THR A 39 4.19 27.52 22.25
CA THR A 39 5.55 27.20 21.82
C THR A 39 5.52 25.80 21.23
N ARG A 40 5.39 25.74 19.90
CA ARG A 40 5.00 24.57 19.11
C ARG A 40 6.23 23.73 18.76
N THR A 41 7.06 23.40 19.75
CA THR A 41 8.18 22.46 19.60
C THR A 41 7.73 20.99 19.60
N TYR A 42 6.45 20.72 19.86
CA TYR A 42 5.85 19.38 19.93
C TYR A 42 5.23 18.87 18.63
N LEU A 43 5.08 19.71 17.61
CA LEU A 43 4.73 19.22 16.28
C LEU A 43 6.01 19.07 15.50
N ARG A 44 6.67 17.92 15.70
CA ARG A 44 7.49 17.36 14.64
C ARG A 44 6.52 17.06 13.51
N ASP A 45 6.36 18.01 12.60
CA ASP A 45 5.68 17.75 11.34
C ASP A 45 6.40 16.55 10.73
N THR A 46 5.63 15.52 10.39
CA THR A 46 6.14 14.35 9.71
C THR A 46 6.86 14.85 8.47
N GLY A 47 8.12 14.46 8.28
CA GLY A 47 8.91 14.89 7.11
C GLY A 47 8.30 14.44 5.76
N LEU A 48 7.21 13.68 5.80
CA LEU A 48 6.40 13.25 4.68
C LEU A 48 5.04 13.97 4.72
N PRO A 49 4.55 14.50 3.59
CA PRO A 49 3.22 15.10 3.52
C PRO A 49 2.13 14.05 3.75
N ALA A 50 0.97 14.48 4.23
CA ALA A 50 -0.09 13.56 4.67
C ALA A 50 -0.58 12.63 3.55
N TRP A 51 -0.67 13.14 2.31
CA TRP A 51 -1.09 12.35 1.16
C TRP A 51 -0.09 11.24 0.79
N ALA A 52 1.21 11.43 1.04
CA ALA A 52 2.23 10.43 0.74
C ALA A 52 2.11 9.23 1.68
N ILE A 53 1.78 9.48 2.95
CA ILE A 53 1.53 8.42 3.94
C ILE A 53 0.36 7.55 3.50
N VAL A 54 -0.74 8.17 3.04
CA VAL A 54 -1.93 7.45 2.55
C VAL A 54 -1.64 6.63 1.29
N LEU A 55 -0.84 7.16 0.35
CA LEU A 55 -0.45 6.39 -0.84
C LEU A 55 0.43 5.19 -0.49
N ILE A 56 1.41 5.37 0.41
CA ILE A 56 2.29 4.28 0.85
C ILE A 56 1.46 3.20 1.57
N SER A 57 0.52 3.59 2.44
CA SER A 57 -0.35 2.62 3.11
C SER A 57 -1.22 1.86 2.12
N ALA A 58 -1.82 2.53 1.15
CA ALA A 58 -2.65 1.90 0.12
C ALA A 58 -1.85 0.90 -0.74
N ILE A 59 -0.61 1.25 -1.12
CA ILE A 59 0.28 0.35 -1.86
C ILE A 59 0.62 -0.88 -1.00
N CYS A 60 0.96 -0.68 0.27
CA CYS A 60 1.24 -1.79 1.20
C CYS A 60 0.05 -2.75 1.33
N GLU A 61 -1.18 -2.24 1.43
CA GLU A 61 -2.39 -3.07 1.50
C GLU A 61 -2.60 -3.89 0.22
N ILE A 62 -2.37 -3.31 -0.96
CA ILE A 62 -2.47 -4.03 -2.23
C ILE A 62 -1.42 -5.15 -2.29
N VAL A 63 -0.17 -4.87 -1.91
CA VAL A 63 0.90 -5.87 -1.90
C VAL A 63 0.59 -7.00 -0.92
N LEU A 64 0.11 -6.67 0.28
CA LEU A 64 -0.30 -7.67 1.27
C LEU A 64 -1.45 -8.54 0.76
N GLY A 65 -2.45 -7.94 0.11
CA GLY A 65 -3.57 -8.67 -0.49
C GLY A 65 -3.11 -9.63 -1.60
N LEU A 66 -2.18 -9.20 -2.45
CA LEU A 66 -1.59 -10.07 -3.47
C LEU A 66 -0.84 -11.25 -2.85
N ILE A 67 0.00 -11.01 -1.85
CA ILE A 67 0.73 -12.07 -1.14
C ILE A 67 -0.24 -13.08 -0.54
N LEU A 68 -1.27 -12.60 0.16
CA LEU A 68 -2.28 -13.45 0.77
C LEU A 68 -3.00 -14.32 -0.26
N PHE A 69 -3.38 -13.74 -1.42
CA PHE A 69 -4.00 -14.48 -2.50
C PHE A 69 -3.11 -15.60 -3.05
N PHE A 70 -1.82 -15.33 -3.28
CA PHE A 70 -0.88 -16.35 -3.76
C PHE A 70 -0.69 -17.48 -2.76
N VAL A 71 -0.62 -17.17 -1.47
CA VAL A 71 -0.54 -18.18 -0.40
C VAL A 71 -1.78 -19.07 -0.44
N LEU A 72 -2.97 -18.47 -0.51
CA LEU A 72 -4.23 -19.21 -0.55
C LEU A 72 -4.35 -20.08 -1.81
N LYS A 73 -3.97 -19.53 -2.97
CA LYS A 73 -3.95 -20.26 -4.23
C LYS A 73 -3.09 -21.53 -4.12
N LYS A 74 -1.88 -21.39 -3.59
CA LYS A 74 -0.94 -22.51 -3.45
C LYS A 74 -1.42 -23.55 -2.44
N LEU A 75 -2.03 -23.12 -1.34
CA LEU A 75 -2.42 -24.02 -0.26
C LEU A 75 -3.73 -24.75 -0.51
N ILE A 76 -4.71 -24.09 -1.14
CA ILE A 76 -6.08 -24.61 -1.27
C ILE A 76 -6.41 -24.96 -2.71
N LEU A 77 -6.16 -24.04 -3.66
CA LEU A 77 -6.64 -24.20 -5.03
C LEU A 77 -5.77 -25.17 -5.85
N ASP A 78 -4.45 -25.15 -5.64
CA ASP A 78 -3.51 -26.01 -6.35
C ASP A 78 -3.37 -27.41 -5.70
N GLN A 79 -4.15 -27.73 -4.67
CA GLN A 79 -4.21 -29.10 -4.13
C GLN A 79 -4.82 -30.01 -5.19
N ALA A 80 -4.07 -31.02 -5.63
CA ALA A 80 -4.61 -32.05 -6.50
C ALA A 80 -5.79 -32.73 -5.80
N LEU A 81 -6.97 -32.71 -6.45
CA LEU A 81 -8.13 -33.48 -6.02
C LEU A 81 -7.73 -34.96 -6.01
N GLN A 82 -7.32 -35.47 -4.85
CA GLN A 82 -7.22 -36.90 -4.61
C GLN A 82 -8.65 -37.41 -4.51
N GLY A 83 -9.30 -37.57 -5.66
CA GLY A 83 -10.57 -38.25 -5.75
C GLY A 83 -10.38 -39.65 -5.21
N GLN A 84 -10.80 -39.90 -3.97
CA GLN A 84 -10.97 -41.25 -3.46
C GLN A 84 -12.25 -41.78 -4.08
N TYR A 85 -12.17 -42.18 -5.35
CA TYR A 85 -13.20 -43.00 -5.96
C TYR A 85 -13.15 -44.37 -5.29
N GLN A 86 -13.97 -44.56 -4.27
CA GLN A 86 -14.27 -45.89 -3.76
C GLN A 86 -15.20 -46.56 -4.77
N VAL A 87 -14.66 -47.54 -5.50
CA VAL A 87 -15.47 -48.40 -6.36
C VAL A 87 -16.33 -49.27 -5.45
N THR A 88 -17.65 -49.08 -5.49
CA THR A 88 -18.59 -49.93 -4.76
C THR A 88 -18.44 -51.37 -5.27
N GLN A 89 -18.07 -52.30 -4.40
CA GLN A 89 -18.06 -53.72 -4.74
C GLN A 89 -19.50 -54.21 -4.83
N THR A 90 -20.02 -54.31 -6.05
CA THR A 90 -21.21 -55.09 -6.35
C THR A 90 -20.82 -56.55 -6.28
N ASN A 91 -21.14 -57.20 -5.16
CA ASN A 91 -21.06 -58.64 -5.04
C ASN A 91 -22.18 -59.23 -5.88
N ASP A 92 -21.84 -59.68 -7.09
CA ASP A 92 -22.75 -60.41 -7.96
C ASP A 92 -23.11 -61.75 -7.30
N VAL A 93 -24.37 -61.89 -6.92
CA VAL A 93 -25.02 -63.13 -6.45
C VAL A 93 -26.12 -63.49 -7.42
#